data_AF-A0A5N7Z9D5-F1
#
_entry.id   AF-A0A5N7Z9D5-F1
#
_cell.length_a   1.000
_cell.length_b   1.000
_cell.length_c   1.000
_cell.angle_alpha   90.00
_cell.angle_beta   90.00
_cell.angle_gamma   90.00
#
_symmetry.space_group_name_H-M   'P 1'
#
loop_
_entity.id
_entity.type
_entity.pdbx_description
1 polymer ?
#
loop_
_entity_poly.entity_id
_entity_poly.type
_entity_poly.pdbx_seq_one_letter_code
_entity_poly.pdbx_strand_id
1 'polypeptide(L)'
;SILTAKNHRIDISKQRARQFKLADFQNFDYIFAMDNSNYKDIIRLAPDETSKNKVRLILNELYPGENIPVPDPYYGEQNGFEQGYNLLDEACDIIANKLKTQHL
;
A
#
# COMPACT_ATOMS: atom_id res chain seq x y z
N SER A 1 5.85 12.54 0.41
CA SER A 1 5.00 13.74 0.60
C SER A 1 4.52 14.21 -0.78
N ILE A 2 3.62 15.20 -0.87
CA ILE A 2 3.25 15.81 -2.17
C ILE A 2 4.49 16.34 -2.90
N LEU A 3 5.40 17.00 -2.17
CA LEU A 3 6.65 17.52 -2.72
C LEU A 3 7.53 16.39 -3.26
N THR A 4 7.76 15.34 -2.47
CA THR A 4 8.56 14.17 -2.90
C THR A 4 7.98 13.52 -4.15
N ALA A 5 6.68 13.23 -4.17
CA ALA A 5 6.03 12.63 -5.35
C ALA A 5 6.17 13.54 -6.58
N LYS A 6 6.01 14.86 -6.40
CA LYS A 6 6.18 15.83 -7.49
C LYS A 6 7.61 15.87 -8.03
N ASN A 7 8.63 15.71 -7.18
CA ASN A 7 10.03 15.61 -7.62
C ASN A 7 10.26 14.39 -8.51
N HIS A 8 9.50 13.31 -8.26
CA HIS A 8 9.42 12.12 -9.11
C HIS A 8 8.37 12.19 -10.21
N ARG A 9 7.87 13.40 -10.53
CA ARG A 9 6.90 13.67 -11.61
C ARG A 9 5.52 13.02 -11.42
N ILE A 10 5.15 12.69 -10.19
CA ILE A 10 3.83 12.15 -9.83
C ILE A 10 3.03 13.23 -9.09
N ASP A 11 1.86 13.62 -9.62
CA ASP A 11 0.97 14.58 -8.95
C ASP A 11 -0.07 13.88 -8.07
N ILE A 12 0.18 13.88 -6.76
CA ILE A 12 -0.76 13.39 -5.75
C ILE A 12 -1.53 14.52 -5.03
N SER A 13 -1.40 15.78 -5.47
CA SER A 13 -1.96 16.96 -4.77
C SER A 13 -3.49 16.97 -4.67
N LYS A 14 -4.15 16.24 -5.56
CA LYS A 14 -5.61 16.08 -5.58
C LYS A 14 -6.13 14.92 -4.75
N GLN A 15 -5.25 14.04 -4.24
CA GLN A 15 -5.66 12.95 -3.37
C GLN A 15 -6.27 13.49 -2.08
N ARG A 16 -7.31 12.82 -1.59
CA ARG A 16 -8.01 13.17 -0.35
C ARG A 16 -8.15 11.91 0.49
N ALA A 17 -7.84 12.03 1.78
CA ALA A 17 -8.06 10.95 2.72
C ALA A 17 -9.55 10.59 2.75
N ARG A 18 -9.82 9.30 2.79
CA ARG A 18 -11.16 8.74 3.01
C ARG A 18 -11.03 7.57 3.98
N GLN A 19 -12.07 7.32 4.77
CA GLN A 19 -12.11 6.09 5.54
C GLN A 19 -12.35 4.88 4.63
N PHE A 20 -11.73 3.76 5.02
CA PHE A 20 -12.00 2.45 4.47
C PHE A 20 -13.41 1.98 4.87
N LYS A 21 -14.15 1.34 3.97
CA LYS A 21 -15.54 0.91 4.16
C LYS A 21 -15.72 -0.53 3.69
N LEU A 22 -16.74 -1.21 4.19
CA LEU A 22 -17.10 -2.57 3.77
C LEU A 22 -17.26 -2.71 2.24
N ALA A 23 -17.83 -1.71 1.58
CA ALA A 23 -17.98 -1.69 0.12
C ALA A 23 -16.64 -1.74 -0.64
N ASP A 24 -15.52 -1.37 -0.01
CA ASP A 24 -14.20 -1.47 -0.63
C ASP A 24 -13.81 -2.93 -0.91
N PHE A 25 -14.23 -3.89 -0.08
CA PHE A 25 -14.01 -5.31 -0.37
C PHE A 25 -14.74 -5.81 -1.62
N GLN A 26 -15.84 -5.15 -1.99
CA GLN A 26 -16.58 -5.46 -3.22
C GLN A 26 -15.98 -4.74 -4.43
N ASN A 27 -15.50 -3.51 -4.24
CA ASN A 27 -14.99 -2.67 -5.31
C ASN A 27 -13.55 -2.99 -5.76
N PHE A 28 -12.75 -3.63 -4.90
CA PHE A 28 -11.34 -3.90 -5.17
C PHE A 28 -11.02 -5.40 -5.09
N ASP A 29 -10.16 -5.86 -6.00
CA ASP A 29 -9.63 -7.24 -5.99
C ASP A 29 -8.39 -7.38 -5.11
N TYR A 30 -7.61 -6.31 -5.00
CA TYR A 30 -6.39 -6.23 -4.20
C TYR A 30 -6.44 -5.01 -3.29
N ILE A 31 -6.14 -5.19 -2.00
CA ILE A 31 -6.11 -4.13 -1.00
C ILE A 31 -4.74 -4.19 -0.32
N PHE A 32 -3.93 -3.16 -0.51
CA PHE A 32 -2.58 -3.08 0.06
C PHE A 32 -2.57 -2.15 1.28
N ALA A 33 -2.22 -2.70 2.45
CA ALA A 33 -1.97 -1.96 3.67
C ALA A 33 -0.50 -1.54 3.76
N MET A 34 -0.26 -0.33 4.26
CA MET A 34 1.10 0.22 4.40
C MET A 34 1.81 -0.29 5.66
N ASP A 35 1.05 -0.62 6.70
CA ASP A 35 1.57 -1.10 7.97
C ASP A 35 0.68 -2.16 8.62
N ASN A 36 1.18 -2.75 9.70
CA ASN A 36 0.50 -3.79 10.47
C ASN A 36 -0.77 -3.29 11.20
N SER A 37 -0.86 -2.02 11.56
CA SER A 37 -2.06 -1.47 12.21
C SER A 37 -3.20 -1.36 11.22
N ASN A 38 -2.94 -0.73 10.06
CA ASN A 38 -3.88 -0.64 8.95
C ASN A 38 -4.33 -2.02 8.49
N TYR A 39 -3.38 -2.96 8.35
CA TYR A 39 -3.72 -4.35 8.02
C TYR A 39 -4.69 -4.96 9.04
N LYS A 40 -4.38 -4.88 10.34
CA LYS A 40 -5.25 -5.43 11.39
C LYS A 40 -6.63 -4.77 11.41
N ASP A 41 -6.70 -3.45 11.24
CA ASP A 41 -7.95 -2.71 11.22
C ASP A 41 -8.82 -3.11 10.02
N ILE A 42 -8.23 -3.23 8.84
CA ILE A 42 -8.93 -3.67 7.62
C ILE A 42 -9.39 -5.13 7.79
N ILE A 43 -8.53 -6.03 8.27
CA ILE A 43 -8.86 -7.44 8.51
C ILE A 43 -10.02 -7.60 9.49
N ARG A 44 -10.08 -6.76 10.54
CA ARG A 44 -11.20 -6.76 11.49
C ARG A 44 -12.54 -6.36 10.85
N LEU A 45 -12.51 -5.58 9.78
CA LEU A 45 -13.70 -5.17 9.03
C LEU A 45 -14.11 -6.20 7.96
N ALA A 46 -13.25 -7.15 7.60
CA ALA A 46 -13.53 -8.11 6.54
C ALA A 46 -14.70 -9.05 6.92
N PRO A 47 -15.76 -9.15 6.10
CA PRO A 47 -16.94 -9.95 6.43
C PRO A 47 -16.71 -11.48 6.29
N ASP A 48 -15.71 -11.89 5.51
CA ASP A 48 -15.43 -13.30 5.21
C ASP A 48 -13.94 -13.51 4.85
N GLU A 49 -13.53 -14.78 4.74
CA GLU A 49 -12.16 -15.16 4.37
C GLU A 49 -11.79 -14.71 2.96
N THR A 50 -12.75 -14.69 2.03
CA THR A 50 -12.52 -14.19 0.67
C THR A 50 -12.09 -12.73 0.69
N SER A 51 -12.73 -11.90 1.51
CA SER A 51 -12.39 -10.49 1.71
C SER A 51 -11.05 -10.33 2.42
N LYS A 52 -10.73 -11.16 3.42
CA LYS A 52 -9.40 -11.16 4.06
C LYS A 52 -8.28 -11.48 3.09
N ASN A 53 -8.49 -12.46 2.19
CA ASN A 53 -7.49 -12.88 1.20
C ASN A 53 -7.15 -11.80 0.16
N LYS A 54 -7.97 -10.75 0.04
CA LYS A 54 -7.67 -9.57 -0.79
C LYS A 54 -6.67 -8.62 -0.13
N VAL A 55 -6.51 -8.68 1.19
CA VAL A 55 -5.72 -7.72 1.98
C VAL A 55 -4.29 -8.22 2.12
N ARG A 56 -3.32 -7.38 1.80
CA ARG A 56 -1.89 -7.71 1.86
C ARG A 56 -1.09 -6.54 2.41
N LEU A 57 0.03 -6.82 3.08
CA LEU A 57 1.03 -5.79 3.38
C LEU A 57 1.83 -5.51 2.11
N ILE A 58 1.95 -4.24 1.71
CA ILE A 58 2.59 -3.89 0.43
C ILE A 58 4.06 -4.31 0.38
N LEU A 59 4.78 -4.21 1.49
CA LEU A 59 6.21 -4.56 1.52
C LEU A 59 6.47 -6.07 1.51
N ASN A 60 5.45 -6.92 1.64
CA ASN A 60 5.62 -8.35 1.36
C ASN A 60 5.86 -8.64 -0.13
N GLU A 61 5.67 -7.64 -1.01
CA GLU A 61 6.07 -7.76 -2.41
C GLU A 61 7.60 -7.68 -2.58
N LEU A 62 8.30 -6.96 -1.69
CA LEU A 62 9.77 -6.83 -1.67
C LEU A 62 10.44 -7.81 -0.69
N TYR A 63 9.82 -8.01 0.47
CA TYR A 63 10.33 -8.81 1.59
C TYR A 63 9.29 -9.87 1.99
N PRO A 64 9.12 -10.94 1.19
CA PRO A 64 8.03 -11.89 1.38
C PRO A 64 8.01 -12.52 2.78
N GLY A 65 6.91 -12.31 3.50
CA GLY A 65 6.66 -12.93 4.81
C GLY A 65 7.30 -12.21 6.00
N GLU A 66 8.11 -11.16 5.76
CA GLU A 66 8.71 -10.38 6.84
C GLU A 66 7.69 -9.47 7.54
N ASN A 67 6.59 -9.13 6.86
CA ASN A 67 5.50 -8.29 7.39
C ASN A 67 5.99 -6.95 7.96
N ILE A 68 7.03 -6.40 7.35
CA ILE A 68 7.59 -5.11 7.76
C ILE A 68 6.68 -3.95 7.33
N PRO A 69 6.53 -2.91 8.17
CA PRO A 69 5.74 -1.74 7.82
C PRO A 69 6.53 -0.81 6.89
N VAL A 70 5.83 -0.05 6.06
CA VAL A 70 6.40 1.15 5.42
C VAL A 70 6.78 2.12 6.55
N PRO A 71 8.04 2.61 6.60
CA PRO A 71 8.47 3.53 7.65
C PRO A 71 7.62 4.81 7.67
N ASP A 72 7.25 5.27 8.86
CA ASP A 72 6.51 6.52 9.02
C ASP A 72 7.42 7.71 8.65
N PRO A 73 7.06 8.49 7.62
CA PRO A 73 7.92 9.57 7.13
C PRO A 73 7.91 10.82 8.02
N TYR A 74 7.01 10.91 9.02
CA TYR A 74 6.85 12.09 9.88
C TYR A 74 7.69 12.04 11.16
N TYR A 75 8.08 10.85 11.60
CA TYR A 75 8.79 10.64 12.88
C TYR A 75 10.21 10.06 12.71
N GLY A 76 10.72 10.00 11.47
CA GLY A 76 12.02 9.40 11.12
C GLY A 76 13.16 10.39 10.83
N GLU A 77 14.24 9.85 10.27
CA GLU A 77 15.44 10.60 9.85
C GLU A 77 15.14 11.62 8.73
N GLN A 78 16.11 12.50 8.44
CA GLN A 78 16.05 13.35 7.25
C GLN A 78 15.79 12.47 6.01
N ASN A 79 14.79 12.82 5.20
CA ASN A 79 14.33 12.11 3.98
C ASN A 79 13.39 10.90 4.17
N GLY A 80 12.68 10.75 5.29
CA GLY A 80 11.70 9.66 5.46
C GLY A 80 10.66 9.53 4.33
N PHE A 81 10.23 10.65 3.74
CA PHE A 81 9.34 10.60 2.56
C PHE A 81 9.99 10.05 1.29
N GLU A 82 11.29 10.27 1.10
CA GLU A 82 12.04 9.75 -0.04
C GLU A 82 12.25 8.24 0.11
N GLN A 83 12.61 7.79 1.31
CA GLN A 83 12.71 6.36 1.62
C GLN A 83 11.38 5.64 1.41
N GLY A 84 10.29 6.21 1.92
CA GLY A 84 8.95 5.67 1.69
C GLY A 84 8.56 5.67 0.21
N TYR A 85 8.96 6.69 -0.56
CA TYR A 85 8.74 6.70 -2.01
C TYR A 85 9.45 5.53 -2.69
N ASN A 86 10.77 5.35 -2.47
CA ASN A 86 11.56 4.32 -3.14
C ASN A 86 11.01 2.91 -2.84
N LEU A 87 10.68 2.62 -1.58
CA LEU A 87 10.07 1.34 -1.20
C LEU A 87 8.74 1.09 -1.91
N LEU A 88 7.90 2.11 -2.03
CA LEU A 88 6.61 2.00 -2.72
C LEU A 88 6.77 1.87 -4.23
N ASP A 89 7.74 2.56 -4.83
CA ASP A 89 8.02 2.51 -6.26
C ASP A 89 8.47 1.10 -6.67
N GLU A 90 9.45 0.52 -5.96
CA GLU A 90 9.93 -0.84 -6.20
C GLU A 90 8.82 -1.89 -5.99
N ALA A 91 8.00 -1.74 -4.94
CA ALA A 91 6.86 -2.63 -4.70
C ALA A 91 5.81 -2.52 -5.82
N CYS A 92 5.54 -1.31 -6.31
CA CYS A 92 4.59 -1.06 -7.39
C CYS A 92 5.05 -1.68 -8.73
N ASP A 93 6.34 -1.67 -9.03
CA ASP A 93 6.89 -2.33 -10.22
C ASP A 93 6.66 -3.86 -10.17
N ILE A 94 6.88 -4.49 -9.02
CA ILE A 94 6.61 -5.91 -8.82
C ILE A 94 5.12 -6.21 -9.00
N ILE A 95 4.24 -5.41 -8.37
CA ILE A 95 2.79 -5.55 -8.48
C ILE A 95 2.35 -5.41 -9.95
N ALA A 96 2.81 -4.37 -10.65
CA ALA A 96 2.44 -4.12 -12.04
C ALA A 96 2.83 -5.28 -12.95
N ASN A 97 4.01 -5.87 -12.75
CA ASN A 97 4.47 -7.03 -13.53
C ASN A 97 3.64 -8.30 -13.22
N LYS A 98 3.27 -8.53 -11.95
CA LYS A 98 2.39 -9.63 -11.56
C LYS A 98 1.01 -9.51 -12.20
N LEU A 99 0.41 -8.31 -12.14
CA LEU A 99 -0.92 -8.04 -12.72
C LEU A 99 -0.94 -8.22 -14.24
N LYS A 100 0.13 -7.79 -14.95
CA LYS A 100 0.26 -8.04 -16.39
C LYS A 100 0.29 -9.54 -16.71
N THR A 101 1.02 -10.33 -15.94
CA THR A 101 1.15 -11.78 -16.17
C THR A 101 -0.11 -12.56 -15.81
N GLN A 102 -0.89 -12.09 -14.84
CA GLN A 102 -2.12 -12.76 -14.36
C GLN A 102 -3.37 -12.42 -15.19
N HIS A 103 -3.32 -11.39 -16.03
CA HIS A 103 -4.46 -10.93 -16.85
C HIS A 103 -4.16 -10.93 -18.36
N LEU A 104 -3.08 -11.62 -18.75
CA LEU A 104 -2.83 -12.10 -20.12
C LEU A 104 -3.15 -13.59 -20.19
#